data_AF-A0A935UP41-F1
#
_entry.id   AF-A0A935UP41-F1
#
_cell.length_a   1.000
_cell.length_b   1.000
_cell.length_c   1.000
_cell.angle_alpha   90.00
_cell.angle_beta   90.00
_cell.angle_gamma   90.00
#
_symmetry.space_group_name_H-M   'P 1'
#
loop_
_entity.id
_entity.type
_entity.pdbx_description
1 polymer ?
#
loop_
_entity_poly.entity_id
_entity_poly.type
_entity_poly.pdbx_seq_one_letter_code
_entity_poly.pdbx_strand_id
1 'polypeptide(L)'
;MSDSIGKRFLTIVTNPAAAMAEVKESPRWVIAALAVALLLGLFSAATLQITGPEQLDVMRETRFGQMMPEEDLAAMYAKYEAPTASARVIQGIQSGVGASLMLFVMALIYLLFCKLAGGRGTVMQTAGVVYWSSVVSLGLASLIKWPLVLAKGSSMGVAIGPAIFAVDRGPMDALYQLLSIFDLFTIWGVLLMVIGLGQVHEFARNKATTVVVTTWLFLSLVLFGIGRLFL
;
A
#
# COMPACT_ATOMS: atom_id res chain seq x y z
N MET A 1 2.55 16.89 -27.61
CA MET A 1 3.29 15.60 -27.61
C MET A 1 2.48 14.62 -26.79
N SER A 2 2.17 13.43 -27.33
CA SER A 2 1.32 12.45 -26.64
C SER A 2 1.98 12.03 -25.33
N ASP A 3 1.38 12.45 -24.23
CA ASP A 3 1.83 12.20 -22.87
C ASP A 3 1.47 10.75 -22.50
N SER A 4 2.30 9.82 -22.97
CA SER A 4 2.06 8.38 -22.79
C SER A 4 2.20 7.99 -21.33
N ILE A 5 1.33 7.08 -20.88
CA ILE A 5 1.31 6.58 -19.51
C ILE A 5 2.72 6.07 -19.11
N GLY A 6 3.39 5.33 -20.00
CA GLY A 6 4.74 4.82 -19.77
C GLY A 6 5.78 5.91 -19.49
N LYS A 7 5.67 7.08 -20.13
CA LYS A 7 6.56 8.21 -19.86
C LYS A 7 6.39 8.71 -18.42
N ARG A 8 5.16 8.84 -17.92
CA ARG A 8 4.91 9.24 -16.52
C ARG A 8 5.45 8.26 -15.50
N PHE A 9 5.33 6.96 -15.76
CA PHE A 9 5.94 5.94 -14.91
C PHE A 9 7.47 6.04 -14.86
N LEU A 10 8.11 6.38 -15.97
CA LEU A 10 9.55 6.61 -15.95
C LEU A 10 9.90 7.91 -15.23
N THR A 11 9.14 8.98 -15.48
CA THR A 11 9.34 10.30 -14.87
C THR A 11 9.15 10.25 -13.36
N ILE A 12 8.20 9.48 -12.81
CA ILE A 12 7.99 9.44 -11.35
C ILE A 12 9.18 8.84 -10.59
N VAL A 13 9.93 7.94 -11.25
CA VAL A 13 11.14 7.33 -10.68
C VAL A 13 12.37 8.22 -10.92
N THR A 14 12.48 8.81 -12.10
CA THR A 14 13.70 9.56 -12.52
C THR A 14 13.66 11.05 -12.21
N ASN A 15 12.49 11.67 -12.24
CA ASN A 15 12.26 13.09 -11.96
C ASN A 15 10.90 13.29 -11.24
N PRO A 16 10.81 12.92 -9.95
CA PRO A 16 9.56 12.93 -9.20
C PRO A 16 8.92 14.32 -9.10
N ALA A 17 9.72 15.39 -9.08
CA ALA A 17 9.20 16.76 -9.04
C ALA A 17 8.47 17.15 -10.32
N ALA A 18 8.99 16.75 -11.48
CA ALA A 18 8.32 16.97 -12.77
C ALA A 18 7.05 16.12 -12.88
N ALA A 19 7.12 14.84 -12.50
CA ALA A 19 5.94 13.96 -12.53
C ALA A 19 4.79 14.50 -11.66
N MET A 20 5.11 14.98 -10.45
CA MET A 20 4.11 15.56 -9.56
C MET A 20 3.57 16.91 -10.03
N ALA A 21 4.38 17.71 -10.75
CA ALA A 21 3.91 18.95 -11.32
C ALA A 21 2.83 18.70 -12.39
N GLU A 22 2.99 17.64 -13.19
CA GLU A 22 1.97 17.22 -14.14
C GLU A 22 0.66 16.76 -13.49
N VAL A 23 0.71 16.23 -12.25
CA VAL A 23 -0.48 15.87 -11.47
C VAL A 23 -1.31 17.09 -11.10
N LYS A 24 -0.67 18.26 -10.90
CA LYS A 24 -1.39 19.52 -10.64
C LYS A 24 -2.33 19.90 -11.79
N GLU A 25 -1.81 19.82 -13.01
CA GLU A 25 -2.54 20.17 -14.25
C GLU A 25 -3.49 19.05 -14.71
N SER A 26 -3.06 17.80 -14.53
CA SER A 26 -3.79 16.63 -15.03
C SER A 26 -3.60 15.44 -14.09
N PRO A 27 -4.43 15.36 -13.03
CA PRO A 27 -4.24 14.38 -11.97
C PRO A 27 -4.23 12.93 -12.46
N ARG A 28 -5.05 12.61 -13.47
CA ARG A 28 -5.21 11.27 -14.07
C ARG A 28 -5.31 10.16 -13.01
N TRP A 29 -5.98 10.45 -11.89
CA TRP A 29 -6.00 9.59 -10.71
C TRP A 29 -6.61 8.22 -11.03
N VAL A 30 -7.59 8.14 -11.94
CA VAL A 30 -8.20 6.87 -12.37
C VAL A 30 -7.18 5.95 -13.03
N ILE A 31 -6.29 6.50 -13.86
CA ILE A 31 -5.23 5.71 -14.53
C ILE A 31 -4.25 5.17 -13.49
N ALA A 32 -3.84 6.01 -12.54
CA ALA A 32 -2.97 5.60 -11.44
C ALA A 32 -3.66 4.56 -10.53
N ALA A 33 -4.96 4.70 -10.28
CA ALA A 33 -5.76 3.73 -9.52
C ALA A 33 -5.82 2.38 -10.25
N LEU A 34 -6.10 2.38 -11.56
CA LEU A 34 -6.09 1.15 -12.36
C LEU A 34 -4.71 0.49 -12.39
N ALA A 35 -3.63 1.28 -12.44
CA ALA A 35 -2.27 0.76 -12.37
C ALA A 35 -1.99 0.07 -11.02
N VAL A 36 -2.33 0.72 -9.91
CA VAL A 36 -2.15 0.13 -8.57
C VAL A 36 -3.03 -1.13 -8.43
N ALA A 37 -4.29 -1.05 -8.85
CA ALA A 37 -5.22 -2.19 -8.80
C ALA A 37 -4.68 -3.39 -9.59
N LEU A 38 -4.16 -3.14 -10.80
CA LEU A 38 -3.61 -4.18 -11.65
C LEU A 38 -2.35 -4.79 -11.02
N LEU A 39 -1.39 -3.98 -10.57
CA LEU A 39 -0.13 -4.47 -10.02
C LEU A 39 -0.35 -5.27 -8.73
N LEU A 40 -1.18 -4.76 -7.81
CA LEU A 40 -1.52 -5.46 -6.57
C LEU A 40 -2.39 -6.69 -6.84
N GLY A 41 -3.33 -6.60 -7.77
CA GLY A 41 -4.18 -7.72 -8.15
C GLY A 41 -3.39 -8.87 -8.76
N LEU A 42 -2.45 -8.57 -9.66
CA LEU A 42 -1.54 -9.57 -10.24
C LEU A 42 -0.64 -10.19 -9.18
N PHE A 43 -0.05 -9.36 -8.31
CA PHE A 43 0.78 -9.85 -7.21
C PHE A 43 0.00 -10.79 -6.28
N SER A 44 -1.21 -10.39 -5.86
CA SER A 44 -2.04 -11.21 -4.97
C SER A 44 -2.51 -12.50 -5.65
N ALA A 45 -2.95 -12.44 -6.91
CA ALA A 45 -3.36 -13.62 -7.66
C ALA A 45 -2.21 -14.63 -7.84
N ALA A 46 -0.99 -14.12 -8.10
CA ALA A 46 0.18 -14.96 -8.33
C ALA A 46 0.75 -15.57 -7.04
N THR A 47 0.60 -14.88 -5.91
CA THR A 47 1.14 -15.32 -4.62
C THR A 47 0.10 -15.96 -3.72
N LEU A 48 -1.15 -16.15 -4.16
CA LEU A 48 -2.26 -16.64 -3.35
C LEU A 48 -1.99 -17.97 -2.63
N GLN A 49 -1.30 -18.89 -3.29
CA GLN A 49 -0.94 -20.19 -2.70
C GLN A 49 0.07 -20.07 -1.54
N ILE A 50 0.76 -18.93 -1.44
CA ILE A 50 1.71 -18.61 -0.36
C ILE A 50 1.02 -17.72 0.68
N THR A 51 0.37 -16.64 0.23
CA THR A 51 -0.19 -15.62 1.12
C THR A 51 -1.52 -16.03 1.75
N GLY A 52 -2.26 -16.96 1.13
CA GLY A 52 -3.51 -17.50 1.67
C GLY A 52 -3.29 -18.26 2.98
N PRO A 53 -2.45 -19.31 3.01
CA PRO A 53 -2.16 -20.04 4.24
C PRO A 53 -1.57 -19.14 5.34
N GLU A 54 -0.63 -18.25 4.99
CA GLU A 54 -0.06 -17.29 5.95
C GLU A 54 -1.12 -16.37 6.58
N GLN A 55 -2.08 -15.89 5.79
CA GLN A 55 -3.19 -15.08 6.31
C GLN A 55 -4.09 -15.90 7.25
N LEU A 56 -4.32 -17.18 6.96
CA LEU A 56 -5.08 -18.06 7.84
C LEU A 56 -4.34 -18.38 9.14
N ASP A 57 -3.02 -18.58 9.08
CA ASP A 57 -2.19 -18.79 10.27
C ASP A 57 -2.29 -17.58 11.22
N VAL A 58 -2.11 -16.39 10.66
CA VAL A 58 -2.31 -15.13 11.40
C VAL A 58 -3.74 -15.03 11.94
N MET A 59 -4.74 -15.31 11.11
CA MET A 59 -6.14 -15.23 11.51
C MET A 59 -6.45 -16.17 12.67
N ARG A 60 -5.94 -17.41 12.64
CA ARG A 60 -6.09 -18.42 13.69
C ARG A 60 -5.52 -17.94 15.03
N GLU A 61 -4.43 -17.18 15.01
CA GLU A 61 -3.82 -16.61 16.21
C GLU A 61 -4.63 -15.44 16.79
N THR A 62 -5.43 -14.74 15.97
CA THR A 62 -6.31 -13.65 16.47
C THR A 62 -7.45 -14.18 17.34
N ARG A 63 -8.01 -13.31 18.19
CA ARG A 63 -9.22 -13.62 18.97
C ARG A 63 -10.39 -14.11 18.09
N PHE A 64 -10.51 -13.59 16.88
CA PHE A 64 -11.57 -13.99 15.95
C PHE A 64 -11.38 -15.41 15.44
N GLY A 65 -10.15 -15.78 15.04
CA GLY A 65 -9.85 -17.13 14.58
C GLY A 65 -10.02 -18.18 15.68
N GLN A 66 -9.72 -17.83 16.93
CA GLN A 66 -9.96 -18.71 18.09
C GLN A 66 -11.45 -19.00 18.35
N MET A 67 -12.36 -18.16 17.84
CA MET A 67 -13.81 -18.37 17.93
C MET A 67 -14.39 -19.16 16.75
N MET A 68 -13.61 -19.40 15.68
CA MET A 68 -14.08 -20.17 14.53
C MET A 68 -14.02 -21.67 14.80
N PRO A 69 -15.02 -22.45 14.35
CA PRO A 69 -14.94 -23.90 14.35
C PRO A 69 -13.71 -24.40 13.59
N GLU A 70 -13.00 -25.41 14.12
CA GLU A 70 -11.81 -25.96 13.45
C GLU A 70 -12.11 -26.55 12.06
N GLU A 71 -13.32 -27.09 11.88
CA GLU A 71 -13.79 -27.62 10.59
C GLU A 71 -13.86 -26.53 9.51
N ASP A 72 -14.32 -25.33 9.87
CA ASP A 72 -14.40 -24.19 8.96
C ASP A 72 -13.00 -23.69 8.58
N LEU A 73 -12.09 -23.63 9.55
CA LEU A 73 -10.70 -23.26 9.31
C LEU A 73 -10.02 -24.29 8.38
N ALA A 74 -10.17 -25.59 8.65
CA ALA A 74 -9.61 -26.64 7.80
C ALA A 74 -10.15 -26.57 6.37
N ALA A 75 -11.45 -26.32 6.20
CA ALA A 75 -12.07 -26.12 4.89
C ALA A 75 -11.53 -24.87 4.17
N MET A 76 -11.14 -23.82 4.90
CA MET A 76 -10.45 -22.66 4.32
C MET A 76 -9.04 -23.00 3.87
N TYR A 77 -8.23 -23.70 4.67
CA TYR A 77 -6.88 -24.13 4.28
C TYR A 77 -6.88 -24.95 2.99
N ALA A 78 -7.81 -25.91 2.87
CA ALA A 78 -7.95 -26.74 1.67
C ALA A 78 -8.20 -25.92 0.39
N LYS A 79 -8.83 -24.73 0.49
CA LYS A 79 -9.05 -23.84 -0.66
C LYS A 79 -7.78 -23.14 -1.13
N TYR A 80 -6.77 -23.00 -0.26
CA TYR A 80 -5.52 -22.31 -0.57
C TYR A 80 -4.35 -23.23 -0.90
N GLU A 81 -4.43 -24.54 -0.62
CA GLU A 81 -3.40 -25.51 -1.01
C GLU A 81 -3.27 -25.63 -2.54
N ALA A 82 -4.40 -25.59 -3.26
CA ALA A 82 -4.45 -25.62 -4.72
C ALA A 82 -5.51 -24.65 -5.26
N PRO A 83 -5.28 -23.33 -5.19
CA PRO A 83 -6.28 -22.35 -5.55
C PRO A 83 -6.55 -22.41 -7.04
N THR A 84 -7.83 -22.57 -7.40
CA THR A 84 -8.29 -22.62 -8.79
C THR A 84 -7.95 -21.31 -9.51
N ALA A 85 -7.90 -21.35 -10.86
CA ALA A 85 -7.67 -20.15 -11.66
C ALA A 85 -8.72 -19.06 -11.36
N SER A 86 -9.98 -19.44 -11.16
CA SER A 86 -11.05 -18.51 -10.79
C SER A 86 -10.83 -17.90 -9.41
N ALA A 87 -10.41 -18.68 -8.42
CA ALA A 87 -10.09 -18.17 -7.08
C ALA A 87 -8.96 -17.13 -7.12
N ARG A 88 -7.89 -17.40 -7.90
CA ARG A 88 -6.79 -16.45 -8.10
C ARG A 88 -7.26 -15.13 -8.73
N VAL A 89 -8.10 -15.21 -9.78
CA VAL A 89 -8.64 -14.01 -10.45
C VAL A 89 -9.54 -13.22 -9.50
N ILE A 90 -10.44 -13.87 -8.77
CA ILE A 90 -11.32 -13.22 -7.80
C ILE A 90 -10.50 -12.53 -6.71
N GLN A 91 -9.52 -13.22 -6.13
CA GLN A 91 -8.63 -12.64 -5.13
C GLN A 91 -7.86 -11.42 -5.67
N GLY A 92 -7.34 -11.51 -6.90
CA GLY A 92 -6.65 -10.41 -7.54
C GLY A 92 -7.56 -9.18 -7.72
N ILE A 93 -8.79 -9.38 -8.20
CA ILE A 93 -9.78 -8.31 -8.33
C ILE A 93 -10.12 -7.71 -6.97
N GLN A 94 -10.42 -8.54 -5.96
CA GLN A 94 -10.74 -8.09 -4.61
C GLN A 94 -9.59 -7.27 -4.00
N SER A 95 -8.36 -7.74 -4.16
CA SER A 95 -7.17 -7.04 -3.64
C SER A 95 -6.93 -5.71 -4.35
N GLY A 96 -7.01 -5.69 -5.68
CA GLY A 96 -6.81 -4.48 -6.46
C GLY A 96 -7.89 -3.42 -6.23
N VAL A 97 -9.16 -3.83 -6.19
CA VAL A 97 -10.30 -2.95 -5.90
C VAL A 97 -10.26 -2.48 -4.45
N GLY A 98 -10.05 -3.40 -3.50
CA GLY A 98 -9.98 -3.08 -2.07
C GLY A 98 -8.86 -2.08 -1.76
N ALA A 99 -7.66 -2.32 -2.29
CA ALA A 99 -6.54 -1.38 -2.14
C ALA A 99 -6.85 -0.02 -2.78
N SER A 100 -7.48 -0.01 -3.95
CA SER A 100 -7.86 1.24 -4.61
C SER A 100 -8.88 2.04 -3.81
N LEU A 101 -9.91 1.38 -3.27
CA LEU A 101 -10.90 2.04 -2.42
C LEU A 101 -10.25 2.62 -1.15
N MET A 102 -9.37 1.84 -0.51
CA MET A 102 -8.64 2.31 0.67
C MET A 102 -7.75 3.51 0.36
N LEU A 103 -7.05 3.51 -0.77
CA LEU A 103 -6.26 4.67 -1.23
C LEU A 103 -7.10 5.91 -1.49
N PHE A 104 -8.34 5.74 -1.99
CA PHE A 104 -9.25 6.87 -2.14
C PHE A 104 -9.62 7.46 -0.78
N VAL A 105 -9.93 6.60 0.21
CA VAL A 105 -10.17 7.05 1.60
C VAL A 105 -8.94 7.77 2.16
N MET A 106 -7.73 7.23 1.96
CA MET A 106 -6.49 7.90 2.35
C MET A 106 -6.34 9.27 1.68
N ALA A 107 -6.68 9.40 0.40
CA ALA A 107 -6.66 10.68 -0.30
C ALA A 107 -7.64 11.70 0.30
N LEU A 108 -8.81 11.27 0.74
CA LEU A 108 -9.76 12.13 1.45
C LEU A 108 -9.22 12.57 2.82
N ILE A 109 -8.53 11.69 3.54
CA ILE A 109 -7.88 12.04 4.80
C ILE A 109 -6.76 13.05 4.57
N TYR A 110 -5.87 12.81 3.60
CA TYR A 110 -4.83 13.80 3.25
C TYR A 110 -5.44 15.13 2.82
N LEU A 111 -6.53 15.11 2.04
CA LEU A 111 -7.24 16.32 1.67
C LEU A 111 -7.73 17.08 2.90
N LEU A 112 -8.33 16.39 3.87
CA LEU A 112 -8.78 17.00 5.13
C LEU A 112 -7.62 17.69 5.86
N PHE A 113 -6.51 16.99 6.10
CA PHE A 113 -5.35 17.56 6.78
C PHE A 113 -4.71 18.72 6.00
N CYS A 114 -4.62 18.61 4.67
CA CYS A 114 -4.19 19.72 3.82
C CYS A 114 -5.15 20.91 3.92
N LYS A 115 -6.48 20.71 3.89
CA LYS A 115 -7.46 21.78 4.02
C LYS A 115 -7.39 22.47 5.39
N LEU A 116 -7.25 21.70 6.48
CA LEU A 116 -7.05 22.25 7.82
C LEU A 116 -5.76 23.08 7.92
N ALA A 117 -4.72 22.69 7.18
CA ALA A 117 -3.49 23.47 7.06
C ALA A 117 -3.60 24.63 6.05
N GLY A 118 -4.77 24.94 5.49
CA GLY A 118 -4.97 26.06 4.55
C GLY A 118 -4.59 25.74 3.09
N GLY A 119 -4.57 24.46 2.71
CA GLY A 119 -4.24 24.00 1.36
C GLY A 119 -5.34 24.26 0.33
N ARG A 120 -4.93 24.58 -0.90
CA ARG A 120 -5.86 24.98 -1.99
C ARG A 120 -6.20 23.88 -2.99
N GLY A 121 -5.56 22.73 -2.89
CA GLY A 121 -5.75 21.61 -3.82
C GLY A 121 -7.16 21.03 -3.78
N THR A 122 -7.53 20.36 -4.86
CA THR A 122 -8.82 19.69 -5.03
C THR A 122 -8.77 18.22 -4.61
N VAL A 123 -9.94 17.58 -4.50
CA VAL A 123 -10.06 16.13 -4.27
C VAL A 123 -9.31 15.35 -5.33
N MET A 124 -9.51 15.69 -6.61
CA MET A 124 -8.94 14.95 -7.74
C MET A 124 -7.42 15.09 -7.81
N GLN A 125 -6.88 16.28 -7.49
CA GLN A 125 -5.44 16.50 -7.40
C GLN A 125 -4.83 15.71 -6.24
N THR A 126 -5.46 15.72 -5.07
CA THR A 126 -4.99 14.98 -3.88
C THR A 126 -5.02 13.47 -4.15
N ALA A 127 -6.11 12.96 -4.72
CA ALA A 127 -6.22 11.58 -5.17
C ALA A 127 -5.13 11.25 -6.20
N GLY A 128 -4.91 12.12 -7.18
CA GLY A 128 -3.84 11.96 -8.17
C GLY A 128 -2.48 11.77 -7.51
N VAL A 129 -2.11 12.65 -6.57
CA VAL A 129 -0.83 12.53 -5.86
C VAL A 129 -0.74 11.23 -5.06
N VAL A 130 -1.80 10.87 -4.32
CA VAL A 130 -1.81 9.64 -3.51
C VAL A 130 -1.68 8.40 -4.37
N TYR A 131 -2.47 8.27 -5.44
CA TYR A 131 -2.40 7.10 -6.33
C TYR A 131 -1.07 7.02 -7.09
N TRP A 132 -0.58 8.13 -7.65
CA TRP A 132 0.73 8.11 -8.35
C TRP A 132 1.87 7.80 -7.38
N SER A 133 1.84 8.30 -6.15
CA SER A 133 2.82 7.90 -5.13
C SER A 133 2.70 6.40 -4.80
N SER A 134 1.47 5.88 -4.77
CA SER A 134 1.17 4.47 -4.48
C SER A 134 1.55 3.52 -5.61
N VAL A 135 1.62 3.99 -6.85
CA VAL A 135 2.20 3.22 -7.96
C VAL A 135 3.63 2.82 -7.63
N VAL A 136 4.40 3.69 -6.98
CA VAL A 136 5.77 3.37 -6.56
C VAL A 136 5.76 2.60 -5.24
N SER A 137 5.06 3.10 -4.22
CA SER A 137 5.14 2.51 -2.87
C SER A 137 4.49 1.14 -2.75
N LEU A 138 3.47 0.84 -3.57
CA LEU A 138 2.77 -0.44 -3.58
C LEU A 138 3.04 -1.21 -4.87
N GLY A 139 2.87 -0.55 -6.03
CA GLY A 139 3.01 -1.22 -7.33
C GLY A 139 4.44 -1.73 -7.61
N LEU A 140 5.43 -0.83 -7.61
CA LEU A 140 6.83 -1.20 -7.84
C LEU A 140 7.36 -2.09 -6.70
N ALA A 141 6.94 -1.81 -5.46
CA ALA A 141 7.26 -2.65 -4.31
C ALA A 141 6.80 -4.11 -4.52
N SER A 142 5.58 -4.33 -5.00
CA SER A 142 5.06 -5.67 -5.28
C SER A 142 5.85 -6.36 -6.40
N LEU A 143 6.24 -5.66 -7.46
CA LEU A 143 7.06 -6.24 -8.53
C LEU A 143 8.42 -6.73 -8.00
N ILE A 144 9.03 -5.97 -7.09
CA ILE A 144 10.34 -6.31 -6.49
C ILE A 144 10.20 -7.40 -5.43
N LYS A 145 9.13 -7.38 -4.63
CA LYS A 145 8.86 -8.40 -3.61
C LYS A 145 8.47 -9.74 -4.24
N TRP A 146 7.83 -9.76 -5.40
CA TRP A 146 7.32 -10.98 -6.03
C TRP A 146 8.36 -12.11 -6.15
N PRO A 147 9.54 -11.94 -6.78
CA PRO A 147 10.53 -13.02 -6.86
C PRO A 147 11.04 -13.46 -5.48
N LEU A 148 11.14 -12.54 -4.52
CA LEU A 148 11.57 -12.85 -3.15
C LEU A 148 10.54 -13.71 -2.41
N VAL A 149 9.25 -13.39 -2.57
CA VAL A 149 8.16 -14.18 -1.99
C VAL A 149 8.13 -15.58 -2.58
N LEU A 150 8.29 -15.71 -3.90
CA LEU A 150 8.37 -17.03 -4.56
C LEU A 150 9.58 -17.84 -4.10
N ALA A 151 10.74 -17.20 -3.96
CA ALA A 151 11.97 -17.86 -3.53
C ALA A 151 11.92 -18.30 -2.06
N LYS A 152 11.32 -17.47 -1.19
CA LYS A 152 11.22 -17.75 0.26
C LYS A 152 10.03 -18.66 0.60
N GLY A 153 9.02 -18.73 -0.26
CA GLY A 153 7.76 -19.42 0.04
C GLY A 153 6.97 -18.74 1.16
N SER A 154 7.25 -17.46 1.44
CA SER A 154 6.62 -16.69 2.51
C SER A 154 6.60 -15.21 2.14
N SER A 155 5.45 -14.56 2.24
CA SER A 155 5.33 -13.11 2.06
C SER A 155 5.68 -12.35 3.34
N MET A 156 5.35 -12.93 4.49
CA MET A 156 5.61 -12.33 5.80
C MET A 156 7.10 -12.37 6.17
N GLY A 157 7.83 -13.32 5.59
CA GLY A 157 9.28 -13.40 5.72
C GLY A 157 10.05 -12.39 4.85
N VAL A 158 9.40 -11.61 3.99
CA VAL A 158 10.09 -10.66 3.08
C VAL A 158 9.98 -9.24 3.61
N ALA A 159 11.06 -8.73 4.19
CA ALA A 159 11.18 -7.34 4.65
C ALA A 159 12.13 -6.54 3.74
N ILE A 160 11.73 -5.35 3.31
CA ILE A 160 12.59 -4.41 2.55
C ILE A 160 12.69 -3.09 3.33
N GLY A 161 13.40 -3.15 4.45
CA GLY A 161 13.55 -2.01 5.36
C GLY A 161 14.04 -2.44 6.75
N PRO A 162 13.88 -1.57 7.77
CA PRO A 162 14.34 -1.82 9.13
C PRO A 162 13.80 -3.11 9.76
N ALA A 163 12.64 -3.61 9.33
CA ALA A 163 12.04 -4.85 9.82
C ALA A 163 12.92 -6.09 9.59
N ILE A 164 13.93 -6.02 8.70
CA ILE A 164 14.90 -7.11 8.53
C ILE A 164 15.61 -7.50 9.83
N PHE A 165 15.81 -6.55 10.75
CA PHE A 165 16.45 -6.79 12.05
C PHE A 165 15.52 -7.47 13.08
N ALA A 166 14.25 -7.68 12.73
CA ALA A 166 13.25 -8.31 13.58
C ALA A 166 12.53 -9.46 12.87
N VAL A 167 13.00 -9.91 11.70
CA VAL A 167 12.30 -10.92 10.89
C VAL A 167 12.11 -12.24 11.63
N ASP A 168 13.08 -12.63 12.47
CA ASP A 168 13.03 -13.87 13.26
C ASP A 168 12.01 -13.82 14.41
N ARG A 169 11.51 -12.63 14.77
CA ARG A 169 10.45 -12.47 15.78
C ARG A 169 9.06 -12.80 15.24
N GLY A 170 8.92 -12.88 13.91
CA GLY A 170 7.66 -13.15 13.26
C GLY A 170 6.78 -11.92 13.06
N PRO A 171 5.75 -12.03 12.21
CA PRO A 171 4.98 -10.89 11.74
C PRO A 171 3.95 -10.34 12.74
N MET A 172 3.63 -11.11 13.79
CA MET A 172 2.74 -10.69 14.88
C MET A 172 3.46 -9.94 15.99
N ASP A 173 4.80 -9.94 15.97
CA ASP A 173 5.62 -9.21 16.93
C ASP A 173 5.48 -7.70 16.75
N ALA A 174 5.35 -6.99 17.87
CA ALA A 174 5.11 -5.55 17.87
C ALA A 174 6.30 -4.76 17.29
N LEU A 175 7.55 -5.20 17.55
CA LEU A 175 8.74 -4.55 17.02
C LEU A 175 8.85 -4.78 15.51
N TYR A 176 8.60 -6.01 15.03
CA TYR A 176 8.54 -6.29 13.60
C TYR A 176 7.50 -5.41 12.88
N GLN A 177 6.28 -5.32 13.42
CA GLN A 177 5.20 -4.51 12.84
C GLN A 177 5.55 -3.02 12.82
N LEU A 178 6.10 -2.49 13.92
CA LEU A 178 6.49 -1.08 14.01
C LEU A 178 7.61 -0.74 13.01
N LEU A 179 8.62 -1.61 12.89
CA LEU A 179 9.70 -1.42 11.92
C LEU A 179 9.22 -1.57 10.47
N SER A 180 8.17 -2.36 10.23
CA SER A 180 7.59 -2.56 8.88
C SER A 180 6.87 -1.33 8.35
N ILE A 181 6.45 -0.40 9.23
CA ILE A 181 5.91 0.90 8.82
C ILE A 181 6.94 1.68 7.99
N PHE A 182 8.24 1.53 8.30
CA PHE A 182 9.34 2.27 7.69
C PHE A 182 10.01 1.52 6.51
N ASP A 183 9.27 0.69 5.77
CA ASP A 183 9.75 0.04 4.54
C ASP A 183 10.23 1.07 3.50
N LEU A 184 11.28 0.72 2.75
CA LEU A 184 11.92 1.59 1.76
C LEU A 184 10.93 2.20 0.76
N PHE A 185 9.99 1.41 0.26
CA PHE A 185 9.00 1.87 -0.72
C PHE A 185 7.95 2.77 -0.10
N THR A 186 7.59 2.52 1.17
CA THR A 186 6.72 3.41 1.94
C THR A 186 7.36 4.78 2.12
N ILE A 187 8.62 4.83 2.55
CA ILE A 187 9.36 6.09 2.72
C ILE A 187 9.45 6.85 1.40
N TRP A 188 9.76 6.15 0.30
CA TRP A 188 9.76 6.76 -1.03
C TRP A 188 8.39 7.32 -1.41
N GLY A 189 7.31 6.58 -1.17
CA GLY A 189 5.93 7.05 -1.38
C GLY A 189 5.60 8.30 -0.57
N VAL A 190 6.04 8.36 0.69
CA VAL A 190 5.86 9.55 1.54
C VAL A 190 6.61 10.75 0.97
N LEU A 191 7.84 10.59 0.49
CA LEU A 191 8.59 11.67 -0.17
C LEU A 191 7.87 12.18 -1.43
N LEU A 192 7.34 11.27 -2.24
CA LEU A 192 6.54 11.60 -3.42
C LEU A 192 5.27 12.38 -3.03
N MET A 193 4.58 11.98 -1.96
CA MET A 193 3.43 12.70 -1.43
C MET A 193 3.81 14.08 -0.91
N VAL A 194 4.95 14.25 -0.23
CA VAL A 194 5.43 15.58 0.21
C VAL A 194 5.60 16.52 -0.99
N ILE A 195 6.24 16.04 -2.05
CA ILE A 195 6.48 16.83 -3.28
C ILE A 195 5.15 17.18 -3.95
N GLY A 196 4.31 16.18 -4.21
CA GLY A 196 3.06 16.38 -4.95
C GLY A 196 2.01 17.17 -4.16
N LEU A 197 1.82 16.86 -2.89
CA LEU A 197 0.88 17.62 -2.05
C LEU A 197 1.36 19.04 -1.83
N GLY A 198 2.67 19.28 -1.75
CA GLY A 198 3.25 20.62 -1.73
C GLY A 198 2.87 21.44 -2.96
N GLN A 199 2.98 20.85 -4.15
CA GLN A 199 2.66 21.52 -5.42
C GLN A 199 1.16 21.78 -5.61
N VAL A 200 0.31 20.78 -5.36
CA VAL A 200 -1.14 20.91 -5.60
C VAL A 200 -1.86 21.73 -4.54
N HIS A 201 -1.36 21.75 -3.29
CA HIS A 201 -1.92 22.56 -2.20
C HIS A 201 -1.22 23.90 -2.00
N GLU A 202 -0.19 24.21 -2.79
CA GLU A 202 0.59 25.46 -2.74
C GLU A 202 1.28 25.69 -1.38
N PHE A 203 1.81 24.62 -0.80
CA PHE A 203 2.56 24.69 0.44
C PHE A 203 4.04 24.95 0.19
N ALA A 204 4.64 25.77 1.06
CA ALA A 204 6.09 25.78 1.23
C ALA A 204 6.57 24.38 1.66
N ARG A 205 7.80 24.02 1.25
CA ARG A 205 8.38 22.67 1.46
C ARG A 205 8.22 22.16 2.89
N ASN A 206 8.60 22.96 3.89
CA ASN A 206 8.54 22.56 5.29
C ASN A 206 7.10 22.26 5.74
N LYS A 207 6.13 23.07 5.29
CA LYS A 207 4.72 22.87 5.60
C LYS A 207 4.16 21.61 4.95
N ALA A 208 4.52 21.35 3.68
CA ALA A 208 4.16 20.11 3.00
C ALA A 208 4.72 18.89 3.74
N THR A 209 6.01 18.93 4.12
CA THR A 209 6.65 17.87 4.92
C THR A 209 5.90 17.64 6.22
N THR A 210 5.66 18.68 7.01
CA THR A 210 4.97 18.55 8.30
C THR A 210 3.58 17.94 8.15
N VAL A 211 2.76 18.43 7.21
CA VAL A 211 1.40 17.92 7.01
C VAL A 211 1.43 16.45 6.59
N VAL A 212 2.25 16.10 5.59
CA VAL A 212 2.26 14.74 5.03
C VAL A 212 2.85 13.74 6.02
N VAL A 213 4.01 14.03 6.61
CA VAL A 213 4.69 13.11 7.54
C VAL A 213 3.87 12.92 8.81
N THR A 214 3.28 14.00 9.36
CA THR A 214 2.43 13.88 10.56
C THR A 214 1.17 13.08 10.26
N THR A 215 0.52 13.31 9.11
CA THR A 215 -0.67 12.54 8.71
C THR A 215 -0.33 11.06 8.52
N TRP A 216 0.76 10.77 7.80
CA TRP A 216 1.21 9.40 7.57
C TRP A 216 1.56 8.68 8.88
N LEU A 217 2.34 9.30 9.77
CA LEU A 217 2.70 8.72 11.06
C LEU A 217 1.48 8.52 11.93
N PHE A 218 0.60 9.51 12.04
CA PHE A 218 -0.64 9.41 12.80
C PHE A 218 -1.48 8.23 12.32
N LEU A 219 -1.75 8.12 11.02
CA LEU A 219 -2.54 7.01 10.47
C LEU A 219 -1.86 5.66 10.67
N SER A 220 -0.55 5.58 10.46
CA SER A 220 0.21 4.34 10.65
C SER A 220 0.16 3.86 12.09
N LEU A 221 0.30 4.77 13.06
CA LEU A 221 0.23 4.45 14.49
C LEU A 221 -1.19 4.12 14.95
N VAL A 222 -2.21 4.78 14.41
CA VAL A 222 -3.63 4.44 14.68
C VAL A 222 -3.93 3.03 14.17
N LEU A 223 -3.56 2.71 12.94
CA LEU A 223 -3.78 1.37 12.36
C LEU A 223 -3.00 0.30 13.11
N PHE A 224 -1.74 0.58 13.49
CA PHE A 224 -0.95 -0.29 14.35
C PHE A 224 -1.66 -0.54 15.68
N GLY A 225 -2.08 0.52 16.38
CA GLY A 225 -2.78 0.42 17.66
C GLY A 225 -4.08 -0.37 17.57
N ILE A 226 -4.88 -0.15 16.52
CA ILE A 226 -6.10 -0.93 16.26
C ILE A 226 -5.75 -2.41 16.06
N GLY A 227 -4.73 -2.72 15.24
CA GLY A 227 -4.28 -4.10 15.03
C GLY A 227 -3.89 -4.80 16.32
N ARG A 228 -3.22 -4.09 17.24
CA ARG A 228 -2.85 -4.61 18.56
C ARG A 228 -4.02 -4.97 19.48
N LEU A 229 -5.22 -4.44 19.24
CA LEU A 229 -6.41 -4.77 20.05
C LEU A 229 -6.99 -6.16 19.72
N PHE A 230 -6.68 -6.68 18.52
CA PHE A 230 -7.24 -7.94 18.01
C PHE A 230 -6.27 -9.13 18.04
N LEU A 231 -4.99 -8.86 18.32
CA LEU A 231 -3.97 -9.84 18.68
C LEU A 231 -4.08 -10.18 20.18
#